data_AF-A0A8X6VR56-F1
#
_entry.id   AF-A0A8X6VR56-F1
#
_cell.length_a   1.000
_cell.length_b   1.000
_cell.length_c   1.000
_cell.angle_alpha   90.00
_cell.angle_beta   90.00
_cell.angle_gamma   90.00
#
_symmetry.space_group_name_H-M   'P 1'
#
loop_
_entity.id
_entity.type
_entity.pdbx_description
1 polymer ?
#
loop_
_entity_poly.entity_id
_entity_poly.type
_entity_poly.pdbx_seq_one_letter_code
_entity_poly.pdbx_strand_id
1 'polypeptide(L)'
;MGSRLRRFKAKMRGQKLSDGPDTWCRYKKAQLENKVYHHKHKLPGAAVEVIRPIFRDLSDPELLKKCLHGNTQNPNESINNVIWSRVPQKTFVHLETLSFGTYDAIASFNKGNATKLDILKN
;
A
#
# COMPACT_ATOMS: atom_id res chain seq x y z
N MET A 1 -2.27 -25.66 5.94
CA MET A 1 -1.92 -24.29 5.47
C MET A 1 -0.82 -23.70 6.37
N GLY A 2 0.45 -24.16 6.28
CA GLY A 2 1.33 -23.96 7.46
C GLY A 2 2.81 -24.25 7.35
N SER A 3 3.52 -23.86 6.30
CA SER A 3 5.00 -23.92 6.30
C SER A 3 5.64 -22.99 5.27
N ARG A 4 4.92 -22.74 4.17
CA ARG A 4 5.32 -21.81 3.11
C ARG A 4 5.25 -20.34 3.56
N LEU A 5 4.16 -19.94 4.22
CA LEU A 5 3.99 -18.59 4.79
C LEU A 5 4.97 -18.30 5.93
N ARG A 6 5.31 -19.30 6.76
CA ARG A 6 6.30 -19.15 7.84
C ARG A 6 7.72 -18.90 7.31
N ARG A 7 8.12 -19.60 6.23
CA ARG A 7 9.42 -19.36 5.56
C ARG A 7 9.50 -18.00 4.87
N PHE A 8 8.40 -17.52 4.29
CA PHE A 8 8.35 -16.19 3.67
C PHE A 8 8.46 -15.07 4.72
N LYS A 9 7.74 -15.18 5.83
CA LYS A 9 7.83 -14.23 6.96
C LYS A 9 9.22 -14.21 7.59
N ALA A 10 9.89 -15.36 7.73
CA ALA A 10 11.26 -15.41 8.27
C ALA A 10 12.30 -14.74 7.35
N LYS A 11 12.12 -14.85 6.01
CA LYS A 11 13.04 -14.30 5.01
C LYS A 11 12.88 -12.79 4.76
N MET A 12 11.71 -12.24 5.03
CA MET A 12 11.35 -10.83 4.78
C MET A 12 11.40 -9.94 6.03
N ARG A 13 11.92 -10.44 7.18
CA ARG A 13 12.07 -9.63 8.41
C ARG A 13 13.17 -8.57 8.23
N GLY A 14 12.82 -7.44 7.62
CA GLY A 14 13.60 -6.20 7.68
C GLY A 14 15.04 -6.24 7.15
N GLN A 15 15.49 -7.36 6.56
CA GLN A 15 16.83 -7.46 5.99
C GLN A 15 16.90 -6.65 4.70
N LYS A 16 17.64 -5.53 4.77
CA LYS A 16 18.04 -4.76 3.59
C LYS A 16 18.76 -5.69 2.61
N LEU A 17 18.49 -5.52 1.33
CA LEU A 17 19.20 -6.23 0.27
C LEU A 17 20.69 -5.86 0.33
N SER A 18 21.55 -6.80 0.70
CA SER A 18 23.00 -6.61 0.75
C SER A 18 23.66 -6.98 -0.58
N ASP A 19 24.79 -6.35 -0.86
CA ASP A 19 25.69 -6.68 -1.99
C ASP A 19 26.80 -7.66 -1.59
N GLY A 20 26.84 -8.08 -0.32
CA GLY A 20 27.81 -9.04 0.20
C GLY A 20 27.41 -10.51 0.02
N PRO A 21 28.29 -11.44 0.41
CA PRO A 21 28.07 -12.89 0.29
C PRO A 21 26.89 -13.41 1.11
N ASP A 22 26.44 -12.66 2.12
CA ASP A 22 25.26 -12.95 2.94
C ASP A 22 23.93 -12.44 2.32
N THR A 23 23.94 -12.09 1.04
CA THR A 23 22.72 -11.64 0.35
C THR A 23 21.68 -12.77 0.23
N TRP A 24 20.44 -12.49 0.62
CA TRP A 24 19.34 -13.44 0.47
C TRP A 24 18.83 -13.55 -0.99
N CYS A 25 19.25 -12.60 -1.85
CA CYS A 25 18.92 -12.55 -3.26
C CYS A 25 19.78 -13.51 -4.07
N ARG A 26 19.16 -14.56 -4.60
CA ARG A 26 19.86 -15.62 -5.35
C ARG A 26 20.51 -15.12 -6.64
N TYR A 27 19.94 -14.10 -7.27
CA TYR A 27 20.53 -13.48 -8.46
C TYR A 27 21.84 -12.75 -8.12
N LYS A 28 21.84 -11.89 -7.09
CA LYS A 28 23.06 -11.21 -6.62
C LYS A 28 24.12 -12.21 -6.15
N LYS A 29 23.71 -13.28 -5.47
CA LYS A 29 24.63 -14.35 -5.06
C LYS A 29 25.29 -15.04 -6.26
N ALA A 30 24.53 -15.33 -7.31
CA ALA A 30 25.08 -15.90 -8.54
C ALA A 30 26.03 -14.92 -9.26
N GLN A 31 25.74 -13.61 -9.25
CA GLN A 31 26.68 -12.60 -9.76
C GLN A 31 28.00 -12.58 -8.98
N LEU A 32 27.96 -12.63 -7.64
CA LEU A 32 29.16 -12.68 -6.79
C LEU A 32 29.99 -13.95 -7.03
N GLU A 33 29.32 -15.08 -7.26
CA GLU A 33 29.96 -16.37 -7.56
C GLU A 33 30.37 -16.51 -9.03
N ASN A 34 30.18 -15.48 -9.88
CA ASN A 34 30.37 -15.50 -11.33
C ASN A 34 29.67 -16.69 -12.04
N LYS A 35 28.49 -17.06 -11.56
CA LYS A 35 27.65 -18.13 -12.13
C LYS A 35 26.49 -17.56 -12.91
N VAL A 36 26.15 -18.22 -14.02
CA VAL A 36 24.94 -17.88 -14.79
C VAL A 36 23.70 -18.20 -13.96
N TYR A 37 22.87 -17.18 -13.72
CA TYR A 37 21.63 -17.34 -12.97
C TYR A 37 20.47 -17.77 -13.88
N HIS A 38 19.93 -18.96 -13.64
CA HIS A 38 18.75 -19.44 -14.36
C HIS A 38 17.47 -19.17 -13.55
N HIS A 39 16.67 -18.22 -14.03
CA HIS A 39 15.32 -17.99 -13.50
C HIS A 39 14.42 -19.19 -13.81
N LYS A 40 13.82 -19.80 -12.79
CA LYS A 40 12.91 -20.96 -12.93
C LYS A 40 11.64 -20.64 -13.71
N HIS A 41 11.14 -19.42 -13.60
CA HIS A 41 9.93 -18.94 -14.26
C HIS A 41 10.30 -17.69 -15.06
N LYS A 42 10.55 -17.86 -16.36
CA LYS A 42 10.82 -16.75 -17.27
C LYS A 42 9.51 -16.33 -17.91
N LEU A 43 9.25 -15.03 -17.95
CA LEU A 43 8.17 -14.49 -18.75
C LEU A 43 8.56 -14.56 -20.23
N PRO A 44 7.62 -14.82 -21.15
CA PRO A 44 7.87 -14.71 -22.59
C PRO A 44 8.38 -13.31 -22.95
N GLY A 45 9.28 -13.20 -23.93
CA GLY A 45 9.89 -11.91 -24.31
C GLY A 45 8.86 -10.83 -24.63
N ALA A 46 7.80 -11.17 -25.37
CA ALA A 46 6.70 -10.26 -25.68
C ALA A 46 6.01 -9.70 -24.41
N ALA A 47 5.80 -10.53 -23.39
CA ALA A 47 5.23 -10.07 -22.12
C ALA A 47 6.19 -9.16 -21.35
N VAL A 48 7.50 -9.45 -21.41
CA VAL A 48 8.52 -8.58 -20.80
C VAL A 48 8.54 -7.21 -21.46
N GLU A 49 8.48 -7.13 -22.79
CA GLU A 49 8.49 -5.85 -23.49
C GLU A 49 7.27 -4.98 -23.12
N VAL A 50 6.11 -5.58 -22.89
CA VAL A 50 4.91 -4.86 -22.43
C VAL A 50 5.00 -4.47 -20.95
N ILE A 51 5.48 -5.37 -20.08
CA ILE A 51 5.47 -5.17 -18.62
C ILE A 51 6.62 -4.28 -18.16
N ARG A 52 7.79 -4.34 -18.83
CA ARG A 52 8.99 -3.58 -18.44
C ARG A 52 8.74 -2.08 -18.28
N PRO A 53 8.10 -1.35 -19.22
CA PRO A 53 7.83 0.07 -19.03
C PRO A 53 6.91 0.31 -17.82
N ILE A 54 5.81 -0.45 -17.69
CA ILE A 54 4.87 -0.35 -16.56
C ILE A 54 5.60 -0.55 -15.23
N PHE A 55 6.44 -1.58 -15.14
CA PHE A 55 7.21 -1.86 -13.93
C PHE A 55 8.19 -0.74 -13.60
N ARG A 56 8.81 -0.12 -14.62
CA ARG A 56 9.73 1.00 -14.44
C ARG A 56 9.00 2.24 -13.92
N ASP A 57 7.85 2.55 -14.48
CA ASP A 57 7.02 3.69 -14.04
C ASP A 57 6.52 3.48 -12.60
N LEU A 58 6.10 2.27 -12.26
CA LEU A 58 5.69 1.91 -10.90
C LEU A 58 6.85 1.85 -9.90
N SER A 59 8.09 1.78 -10.39
CA SER A 59 9.30 1.79 -9.55
C SER A 59 9.90 3.19 -9.35
N ASP A 60 9.19 4.25 -9.78
CA ASP A 60 9.61 5.63 -9.58
C ASP A 60 9.78 5.93 -8.06
N PRO A 61 10.97 6.36 -7.60
CA PRO A 61 11.21 6.70 -6.21
C PRO A 61 10.23 7.73 -5.63
N GLU A 62 9.80 8.73 -6.41
CA GLU A 62 8.85 9.76 -5.95
C GLU A 62 7.44 9.17 -5.78
N LEU A 63 7.06 8.20 -6.62
CA LEU A 63 5.82 7.45 -6.46
C LEU A 63 5.88 6.57 -5.20
N LEU A 64 6.98 5.82 -5.03
CA LEU A 64 7.18 4.93 -3.89
C LEU A 64 7.27 5.68 -2.55
N LYS A 65 7.81 6.90 -2.55
CA LYS A 65 7.87 7.76 -1.36
C LYS A 65 6.48 8.08 -0.80
N LYS A 66 5.46 8.20 -1.66
CA LYS A 66 4.06 8.38 -1.23
C LYS A 66 3.55 7.16 -0.47
N CYS A 67 3.95 5.95 -0.89
CA CYS A 67 3.58 4.69 -0.25
C CYS A 67 4.18 4.49 1.15
N LEU A 68 5.25 5.20 1.51
CA LEU A 68 5.89 5.09 2.84
C LEU A 68 4.98 5.53 3.99
N HIS A 69 4.01 6.40 3.72
CA HIS A 69 3.06 6.89 4.72
C HIS A 69 2.01 5.83 5.10
N GLY A 70 1.94 4.71 4.38
CA GLY A 70 0.95 3.66 4.63
C GLY A 70 -0.49 4.05 4.27
N ASN A 71 -0.68 5.18 3.59
CA ASN A 71 -1.99 5.60 3.08
C ASN A 71 -2.43 4.66 1.96
N THR A 72 -3.68 4.21 2.01
CA THR A 72 -4.24 3.29 1.02
C THR A 72 -4.38 3.97 -0.34
N GLN A 73 -4.23 3.21 -1.42
CA GLN A 73 -4.30 3.68 -2.81
C GLN A 73 -5.66 4.28 -3.21
N ASN A 74 -6.68 4.22 -2.35
CA ASN A 74 -8.04 4.67 -2.68
C ASN A 74 -8.59 5.64 -1.62
N PRO A 75 -8.22 6.93 -1.68
CA PRO A 75 -8.78 7.96 -0.81
C PRO A 75 -10.31 8.02 -0.87
N ASN A 76 -10.90 7.74 -2.03
CA ASN A 76 -12.35 7.76 -2.25
C ASN A 76 -13.06 6.64 -1.49
N GLU A 77 -12.49 5.43 -1.46
CA GLU A 77 -13.04 4.34 -0.66
C GLU A 77 -12.81 4.57 0.84
N SER A 78 -11.67 5.15 1.20
CA SER A 78 -11.38 5.49 2.59
C SER A 78 -12.35 6.54 3.13
N ILE A 79 -12.67 7.59 2.36
CA ILE A 79 -13.63 8.61 2.81
C ILE A 79 -15.06 8.07 2.83
N ASN A 80 -15.44 7.23 1.86
CA ASN A 80 -16.75 6.58 1.84
C ASN A 80 -16.96 5.70 3.08
N ASN A 81 -15.93 4.95 3.50
CA ASN A 81 -15.98 4.15 4.72
C ASN A 81 -16.21 5.03 5.98
N VAL A 82 -15.55 6.18 6.05
CA VAL A 82 -15.69 7.17 7.14
C VAL A 82 -17.08 7.82 7.15
N ILE A 83 -17.67 8.06 5.97
CA ILE A 83 -19.06 8.53 5.84
C ILE A 83 -20.02 7.45 6.33
N TRP A 84 -19.88 6.20 5.86
CA TRP A 84 -20.77 5.11 6.22
C TRP A 84 -20.67 4.70 7.69
N SER A 85 -19.53 4.94 8.35
CA SER A 85 -19.40 4.73 9.80
C SER A 85 -20.19 5.74 10.63
N ARG A 86 -20.52 6.91 10.06
CA ARG A 86 -21.33 7.97 10.72
C ARG A 86 -22.79 7.91 10.29
N VAL A 87 -23.02 7.72 9.00
CA VAL A 87 -24.35 7.63 8.39
C VAL A 87 -24.44 6.29 7.63
N PRO A 88 -24.90 5.22 8.30
CA PRO A 88 -25.03 3.92 7.67
C PRO A 88 -26.02 3.93 6.51
N GLN A 89 -25.65 3.36 5.37
CA GLN A 89 -26.51 3.32 4.17
C GLN A 89 -27.86 2.63 4.38
N LYS A 90 -27.92 1.70 5.35
CA LYS A 90 -29.10 0.89 5.62
C LYS A 90 -30.14 1.61 6.49
N THR A 91 -29.81 2.80 6.98
CA THR A 91 -30.67 3.57 7.89
C THR A 91 -31.17 4.80 7.16
N PHE A 92 -32.49 4.96 7.09
CA PHE A 92 -33.09 6.19 6.60
C PHE A 92 -32.86 7.31 7.62
N VAL A 93 -32.34 8.45 7.16
CA VAL A 93 -32.10 9.64 7.98
C VAL A 93 -32.62 10.88 7.26
N HIS A 94 -32.98 11.92 8.02
CA HIS A 94 -33.36 13.21 7.44
C HIS A 94 -32.17 13.86 6.72
N LEU A 95 -32.47 14.73 5.74
CA LEU A 95 -31.45 15.40 4.93
C LEU A 95 -30.44 16.20 5.77
N GLU A 96 -30.90 16.81 6.86
CA GLU A 96 -30.06 17.56 7.78
C GLU A 96 -29.04 16.66 8.49
N THR A 97 -29.48 15.50 9.00
CA THR A 97 -28.61 14.50 9.62
C THR A 97 -27.60 13.92 8.62
N LEU A 98 -28.03 13.64 7.39
CA LEU A 98 -27.15 13.16 6.32
C LEU A 98 -26.06 14.19 6.01
N SER A 99 -26.45 15.46 5.88
CA SER A 99 -25.54 16.57 5.59
C SER A 99 -24.52 16.74 6.73
N PHE A 100 -25.00 16.80 7.97
CA PHE A 100 -24.14 16.93 9.15
C PHE A 100 -23.15 15.76 9.29
N GLY A 101 -23.63 14.53 9.16
CA GLY A 101 -22.77 13.34 9.24
C GLY A 101 -21.72 13.28 8.12
N THR A 102 -22.06 13.76 6.93
CA THR A 102 -21.12 13.87 5.80
C THR A 102 -20.06 14.94 6.07
N TYR A 103 -20.45 16.12 6.57
CA TYR A 103 -19.48 17.15 6.94
C TYR A 103 -18.55 16.71 8.08
N ASP A 104 -19.06 16.04 9.12
CA ASP A 104 -18.24 15.47 10.20
C ASP A 104 -17.26 14.41 9.67
N ALA A 105 -17.72 13.57 8.73
CA ALA A 105 -16.88 12.57 8.08
C ALA A 105 -15.70 13.21 7.34
N ILE A 106 -15.98 14.20 6.49
CA ILE A 106 -14.97 14.90 5.70
C ILE A 106 -13.99 15.65 6.61
N ALA A 107 -14.51 16.37 7.61
CA ALA A 107 -13.71 17.09 8.58
C ALA A 107 -12.77 16.17 9.37
N SER A 108 -13.28 15.02 9.80
CA SER A 108 -12.50 14.00 10.52
C SER A 108 -11.50 13.30 9.61
N PHE A 109 -11.82 13.08 8.33
CA PHE A 109 -10.90 12.46 7.37
C PHE A 109 -9.69 13.36 7.09
N ASN A 110 -9.92 14.67 6.97
CA ASN A 110 -8.86 15.63 6.62
C ASN A 110 -8.00 16.07 7.81
N LYS A 111 -8.59 16.21 9.01
CA LYS A 111 -7.91 16.80 10.19
C LYS A 111 -8.01 15.93 11.46
N GLY A 112 -8.63 14.76 11.37
CA GLY A 112 -8.84 13.89 12.53
C GLY A 112 -9.80 14.51 13.56
N ASN A 113 -9.66 14.06 14.82
CA ASN A 113 -10.50 14.54 15.92
C ASN A 113 -10.21 15.98 16.36
N ALA A 114 -9.12 16.59 15.88
CA ALA A 114 -8.80 17.99 16.17
C ALA A 114 -9.94 18.93 15.74
N THR A 115 -10.60 18.64 14.61
CA THR A 115 -11.73 19.45 14.13
C THR A 115 -12.89 19.49 15.11
N LYS A 116 -13.14 18.41 15.86
CA LYS A 116 -14.21 18.37 16.86
C LYS A 116 -13.90 19.29 18.04
N LEU A 117 -12.63 19.34 18.44
CA LEU A 117 -12.17 20.26 19.48
C LEU A 117 -12.28 21.73 19.03
N ASP A 118 -12.02 22.01 17.76
CA ASP A 118 -12.15 23.38 17.22
C ASP A 118 -13.62 23.82 17.13
N ILE A 119 -14.53 22.92 16.77
CA ILE A 119 -15.98 23.20 16.76
C ILE A 119 -16.49 23.48 18.18
N LEU A 120 -16.03 22.71 19.17
CA LEU A 120 -16.47 22.86 20.58
C LEU A 120 -15.93 24.12 21.27
N LYS A 121 -14.89 24.75 20.71
CA LYS A 121 -14.29 25.98 21.26
C LYS A 121 -14.97 27.26 20.77
N ASN A 122 -15.82 27.18 19.74
CA ASN A 122 -16.66 28.28 19.28
C ASN A 122 -17.99 28.27 20.01
#